data_AF-A0A0M2S0N5-F1
#
_entry.id   AF-A0A0M2S0N5-F1
#
_cell.length_a   1.000
_cell.length_b   1.000
_cell.length_c   1.000
_cell.angle_alpha   90.00
_cell.angle_beta   90.00
_cell.angle_gamma   90.00
#
_symmetry.space_group_name_H-M   'P 1'
#
loop_
_entity.id
_entity.type
_entity.pdbx_description
1 polymer ?
#
loop_
_entity_poly.entity_id
_entity_poly.type
_entity_poly.pdbx_seq_one_letter_code
_entity_poly.pdbx_strand_id
1 'polypeptide(L)'
;MEQRKHWWNGKWGRLARRDVFLRVDGDRWHVEQRAGGAEGVSQFYEYASVDEAEETVRALLEGPDSWRELSPRPPGGWLPSV
;
A
#
# COMPACT_ATOMS: atom_id res chain seq x y z
N MET A 1 -12.86 -7.99 1.21
CA MET A 1 -11.58 -7.26 1.27
C MET A 1 -11.72 -5.87 0.64
N GLU A 2 -11.70 -4.83 1.47
CA GLU A 2 -11.65 -3.41 1.08
C GLU A 2 -10.19 -2.93 1.11
N GLN A 3 -9.70 -2.31 0.03
CA GLN A 3 -8.38 -1.66 0.05
C GLN A 3 -8.49 -0.28 0.71
N ARG A 4 -7.75 -0.10 1.82
CA ARG A 4 -7.74 1.14 2.61
C ARG A 4 -6.69 2.12 2.08
N LYS A 5 -5.48 1.63 1.83
CA LYS A 5 -4.34 2.45 1.38
C LYS A 5 -3.47 1.65 0.40
N HIS A 6 -2.74 2.37 -0.43
CA HIS A 6 -1.82 1.82 -1.41
C HIS A 6 -0.61 2.74 -1.52
N TRP A 7 0.58 2.17 -1.54
CA TRP A 7 1.83 2.88 -1.78
C TRP A 7 2.57 2.27 -2.96
N TRP A 8 3.21 3.13 -3.75
CA TRP A 8 4.04 2.73 -4.87
C TRP A 8 5.43 3.36 -4.75
N ASN A 9 6.48 2.59 -5.02
CA ASN A 9 7.86 3.01 -4.82
C ASN A 9 8.40 4.03 -5.83
N GLY A 10 7.56 4.55 -6.73
CA GLY A 10 7.93 5.57 -7.72
C GLY A 10 8.73 5.03 -8.92
N LYS A 11 8.99 3.72 -8.99
CA LYS A 11 9.71 3.10 -10.10
C LYS A 11 8.75 2.56 -11.16
N TRP A 12 9.01 2.91 -12.41
CA TRP A 12 8.19 2.52 -13.56
C TRP A 12 8.63 1.21 -14.22
N GLY A 13 9.88 0.79 -14.00
CA GLY A 13 10.41 -0.44 -14.57
C GLY A 13 9.72 -1.68 -13.98
N ARG A 14 9.25 -2.59 -14.83
CA ARG A 14 8.51 -3.80 -14.41
C ARG A 14 9.21 -4.64 -13.33
N LEU A 15 10.54 -4.71 -13.36
CA LEU A 15 11.36 -5.46 -12.39
C LEU A 15 11.62 -4.70 -11.09
N ALA A 16 11.54 -3.38 -11.12
CA ALA A 16 11.88 -2.53 -9.97
C ALA A 16 10.66 -1.91 -9.30
N ARG A 17 9.49 -1.97 -9.95
CA ARG A 17 8.22 -1.51 -9.39
C ARG A 17 7.88 -2.32 -8.16
N ARG A 18 7.52 -1.65 -7.08
CA ARG A 18 7.02 -2.27 -5.86
C ARG A 18 5.77 -1.54 -5.42
N ASP A 19 4.79 -2.29 -4.98
CA ASP A 19 3.52 -1.78 -4.48
C ASP A 19 3.28 -2.39 -3.09
N VAL A 20 2.80 -1.60 -2.14
CA VAL A 20 2.35 -2.06 -0.82
C VAL A 20 0.88 -1.72 -0.68
N PHE A 21 0.06 -2.67 -0.26
CA PHE A 21 -1.37 -2.48 -0.07
C PHE A 21 -1.75 -2.78 1.36
N LEU A 22 -2.58 -1.91 1.95
CA LEU A 22 -3.26 -2.17 3.21
C LEU A 22 -4.73 -2.38 2.92
N ARG A 23 -5.26 -3.55 3.31
CA ARG A 23 -6.65 -3.94 3.10
C ARG A 23 -7.28 -4.40 4.41
N VAL A 24 -8.60 -4.35 4.48
CA VAL A 24 -9.40 -4.83 5.61
C VAL A 24 -10.42 -5.85 5.12
N ASP A 25 -10.60 -6.92 5.87
CA ASP A 25 -11.61 -7.95 5.64
C ASP A 25 -12.33 -8.27 6.95
N GLY A 26 -13.53 -7.69 7.13
CA GLY A 26 -14.22 -7.73 8.43
C GLY A 26 -13.37 -7.06 9.50
N ASP A 27 -12.99 -7.83 10.53
CA ASP A 27 -12.13 -7.40 11.64
C ASP A 27 -10.63 -7.69 11.41
N ARG A 28 -10.25 -8.22 10.23
CA ARG A 28 -8.85 -8.54 9.92
C ARG A 28 -8.21 -7.51 9.01
N TRP A 29 -6.95 -7.24 9.27
CA TRP A 29 -6.11 -6.36 8.48
C TRP A 29 -5.11 -7.17 7.67
N HIS A 30 -4.93 -6.80 6.41
CA HIS A 30 -4.06 -7.48 5.47
C HIS A 30 -3.07 -6.49 4.87
N VAL A 31 -1.78 -6.81 4.92
CA VAL A 31 -0.73 -6.08 4.23
C VAL A 31 -0.20 -6.96 3.10
N GLU A 32 -0.23 -6.46 1.87
CA GLU A 32 0.38 -7.12 0.71
C GLU A 32 1.57 -6.29 0.23
N GLN A 33 2.76 -6.87 0.22
CA GLN A 33 3.91 -6.34 -0.51
C GLN A 33 4.01 -7.05 -1.84
N ARG A 34 3.88 -6.32 -2.95
CA ARG A 34 4.07 -6.82 -4.30
C ARG A 34 5.39 -6.34 -4.87
N ALA A 35 6.31 -7.27 -5.11
CA ALA A 35 7.51 -7.00 -5.89
C ALA A 35 7.23 -7.24 -7.38
N GLY A 36 7.53 -6.23 -8.20
CA GLY A 36 7.55 -6.37 -9.64
C GLY A 36 8.70 -7.25 -10.09
N GLY A 37 8.50 -7.97 -11.20
CA GLY A 37 9.48 -8.90 -11.76
C GLY A 37 8.83 -10.06 -12.48
N ALA A 38 9.64 -10.91 -13.13
CA ALA A 38 9.16 -12.05 -13.90
C ALA A 38 8.37 -13.06 -13.04
N GLU A 39 8.66 -13.12 -11.75
CA GLU A 39 7.99 -14.03 -10.80
C GLU A 39 6.88 -13.35 -9.98
N GLY A 40 6.74 -12.02 -10.05
CA GLY A 40 5.63 -11.29 -9.43
C GLY A 40 5.37 -11.64 -7.96
N VAL A 41 6.44 -11.82 -7.16
CA VAL A 41 6.34 -12.31 -5.79
C VAL A 41 5.52 -11.33 -4.94
N SER A 42 4.45 -11.85 -4.34
CA SER A 42 3.60 -11.12 -3.41
C SER A 42 3.73 -11.75 -2.03
N GLN A 43 4.09 -10.95 -1.04
CA GLN A 43 4.15 -11.35 0.36
C GLN A 43 2.94 -10.79 1.09
N PHE A 44 2.28 -11.64 1.88
CA PHE A 44 1.07 -11.30 2.61
C PHE A 44 1.31 -11.40 4.10
N TYR A 45 0.76 -10.44 4.83
CA TYR A 45 0.76 -10.40 6.29
C TYR A 45 -0.66 -10.14 6.77
N GLU A 46 -1.06 -10.80 7.85
CA GLU A 46 -2.39 -10.70 8.44
C GLU A 46 -2.27 -10.27 9.90
N TYR A 47 -3.10 -9.31 10.30
CA TYR A 47 -3.11 -8.73 11.64
C TYR A 47 -4.54 -8.60 12.16
N ALA A 48 -4.70 -8.68 13.48
CA ALA A 48 -5.98 -8.43 14.15
C ALA A 48 -6.21 -6.93 14.38
N SER A 49 -5.14 -6.14 14.42
CA SER A 49 -5.20 -4.70 14.71
C SER A 49 -4.69 -3.86 13.55
N VAL A 50 -5.28 -2.68 13.38
CA VAL A 50 -4.82 -1.69 12.41
C VAL A 50 -3.40 -1.20 12.71
N ASP A 51 -3.06 -1.03 14.00
CA ASP A 51 -1.79 -0.47 14.43
C ASP A 51 -0.61 -1.38 14.04
N GLU A 52 -0.73 -2.69 14.27
CA GLU A 52 0.26 -3.71 13.88
C GLU A 52 0.45 -3.76 12.34
N ALA A 53 -0.66 -3.64 11.60
CA ALA A 53 -0.64 -3.59 10.15
C ALA A 53 0.06 -2.31 9.66
N GLU A 54 -0.20 -1.16 10.27
CA GLU A 54 0.44 0.11 9.93
C GLU A 54 1.92 0.17 10.35
N GLU A 55 2.33 -0.47 11.44
CA GLU A 55 3.75 -0.70 11.76
C GLU A 55 4.44 -1.50 10.67
N THR A 56 3.82 -2.60 10.22
CA THR A 56 4.38 -3.42 9.14
C THR A 56 4.49 -2.63 7.84
N VAL A 57 3.45 -1.86 7.49
CA VAL A 57 3.52 -0.95 6.33
C VAL A 57 4.69 0.02 6.49
N ARG A 58 4.82 0.70 7.64
CA ARG A 58 5.93 1.64 7.88
C ARG A 58 7.29 0.98 7.69
N ALA A 59 7.48 -0.23 8.22
CA ALA A 59 8.70 -1.00 8.02
C ALA A 59 8.94 -1.38 6.54
N LEU A 60 7.90 -1.73 5.78
CA LEU A 60 8.02 -2.04 4.35
C LEU A 60 8.32 -0.82 3.48
N LEU A 61 7.89 0.37 3.92
CA LEU A 61 8.16 1.63 3.24
C LEU A 61 9.54 2.21 3.62
N GLU A 62 10.20 1.67 4.63
CA GLU A 62 11.55 2.09 5.01
C GLU A 62 12.57 1.63 3.96
N GLY A 63 13.41 2.57 3.49
CA GLY A 63 14.44 2.28 2.51
C GLY A 63 14.69 3.42 1.51
N PRO A 64 15.53 3.20 0.49
CA PRO A 64 15.92 4.24 -0.48
C PRO A 64 14.84 4.52 -1.54
N ASP A 65 13.75 3.76 -1.54
CA ASP A 65 12.67 3.90 -2.50
C ASP A 65 11.83 5.16 -2.18
N SER A 66 11.44 5.91 -3.21
CA SER A 66 10.62 7.12 -3.07
C SER A 66 9.14 6.78 -3.04
N TRP A 67 8.70 6.12 -1.96
CA TRP A 67 7.32 5.68 -1.79
C TRP A 67 6.33 6.84 -1.84
N ARG A 68 5.23 6.63 -2.57
CA ARG A 68 4.13 7.59 -2.71
C ARG A 68 2.83 6.90 -2.38
N GLU A 69 2.08 7.50 -1.48
CA GLU A 69 0.72 7.05 -1.19
C GLU A 69 -0.20 7.40 -2.38
N LEU A 70 -0.83 6.37 -2.93
CA LEU A 70 -1.86 6.43 -3.95
C LEU A 70 -3.21 6.17 -3.27
N SER A 71 -3.54 6.96 -2.24
CA SER A 71 -4.86 6.87 -1.61
C SER A 71 -5.94 7.17 -2.66
N PRO A 72 -7.03 6.38 -2.73
CA PRO A 72 -8.18 6.76 -3.52
C PRO A 72 -8.70 8.06 -2.93
N ARG A 73 -8.53 9.14 -3.69
CA ARG A 73 -9.02 10.47 -3.32
C ARG A 73 -10.48 10.32 -2.86
N PRO A 74 -10.87 10.81 -1.67
CA PRO A 74 -12.27 10.73 -1.26
C PRO A 74 -13.14 11.41 -2.32
N PRO A 75 -14.26 10.79 -2.74
CA PRO A 75 -15.19 11.43 -3.66
C PRO A 75 -15.83 12.63 -2.94
N GLY A 76 -15.26 13.84 -3.09
CA GLY A 76 -15.88 15.05 -2.52
C GLY A 76 -15.00 16.28 -2.31
N GLY A 77 -13.68 16.24 -2.52
CA GLY A 77 -12.82 17.38 -2.19
C GLY A 77 -12.34 18.20 -3.40
N TRP A 78 -13.22 18.85 -4.15
CA TRP A 78 -12.86 20.05 -4.95
C TRP A 78 -14.02 21.04 -4.88
N LEU A 79 -13.93 21.97 -3.94
CA LEU A 79 -14.59 23.26 -4.08
C LEU A 79 -13.48 24.26 -4.41
N PRO A 80 -13.35 24.74 -5.66
CA PRO A 80 -12.57 25.95 -5.88
C PRO A 80 -13.31 27.08 -5.18
N SER A 81 -12.74 27.64 -4.12
CA SER A 81 -13.16 28.96 -3.65
C SER A 81 -12.86 29.95 -4.77
N VAL A 82 -13.90 30.51 -5.36
CA VAL A 82 -13.89 31.80 -6.04
C VAL A 82 -14.94 32.69 -5.36
#